data_AF-A0A2Z6QKI9-F1
#
_entry.id   AF-A0A2Z6QKI9-F1
#
_cell.length_a   1.000
_cell.length_b   1.000
_cell.length_c   1.000
_cell.angle_alpha   90.00
_cell.angle_beta   90.00
_cell.angle_gamma   90.00
#
_symmetry.space_group_name_H-M   'P 1'
#
loop_
_entity.id
_entity.type
_entity.pdbx_description
1 polymer ?
#
loop_
_entity_poly.entity_id
_entity_poly.type
_entity_poly.pdbx_seq_one_letter_code
_entity_poly.pdbx_strand_id
1 'polypeptide(L)'
;MSIQIQINKPEDKPTYQEIKQTLINVVKSDIYYRKLKDGKFMQSYKERIKKLCQAEDPQEYVLKLTMTIFPNKAKYHKAKDDYKEFYGRDPKILNTIMELYKLYYKLAKDHFITNKQVDEETEDFLSSL
;
A
#
# COMPACT_ATOMS: atom_id res chain seq x y z
N MET A 1 -41.54 9.55 -15.62
CA MET A 1 -40.38 8.64 -15.59
C MET A 1 -39.17 9.50 -15.29
N SER A 2 -38.69 9.49 -14.05
CA SER A 2 -37.57 10.34 -13.63
C SER A 2 -36.28 9.53 -13.73
N ILE A 3 -35.39 9.93 -14.63
CA ILE A 3 -34.06 9.34 -14.76
C ILE A 3 -33.25 9.81 -13.55
N GLN A 4 -33.02 8.92 -12.58
CA GLN A 4 -32.03 9.17 -11.54
C GLN A 4 -30.63 8.95 -12.15
N ILE A 5 -29.95 10.05 -12.46
CA ILE A 5 -28.53 10.03 -12.77
C ILE A 5 -27.81 9.70 -11.46
N GLN A 6 -27.34 8.46 -11.32
CA GLN A 6 -26.40 8.10 -10.27
C GLN A 6 -25.08 8.81 -10.57
N ILE A 7 -24.90 9.98 -9.96
CA ILE A 7 -23.62 10.67 -9.95
C ILE A 7 -22.69 9.82 -9.08
N ASN A 8 -21.85 9.00 -9.71
CA ASN A 8 -20.74 8.32 -9.03
C ASN A 8 -19.84 9.39 -8.42
N LYS A 9 -19.99 9.64 -7.11
CA LYS A 9 -19.05 10.45 -6.34
C LYS A 9 -17.67 9.81 -6.49
N PRO A 10 -16.60 10.54 -6.86
CA PRO A 10 -15.26 9.96 -6.85
C PRO A 10 -15.00 9.40 -5.45
N GLU A 11 -14.53 8.16 -5.36
CA GLU A 11 -14.13 7.59 -4.07
C GLU A 11 -13.08 8.51 -3.45
N ASP A 12 -13.37 9.05 -2.27
CA ASP A 12 -12.44 9.90 -1.54
C ASP A 12 -11.13 9.11 -1.34
N LYS A 13 -10.04 9.58 -1.98
CA LYS A 13 -8.73 8.93 -1.92
C LYS A 13 -8.21 8.99 -0.48
N PRO A 14 -7.59 7.91 0.04
CA PRO A 14 -7.02 7.93 1.38
C PRO A 14 -6.00 9.04 1.57
N THR A 15 -6.04 9.69 2.72
CA THR A 15 -5.08 10.71 3.15
C THR A 15 -3.79 10.05 3.68
N TYR A 16 -2.67 10.78 3.59
CA TYR A 16 -1.41 10.34 4.18
C TYR A 16 -1.53 10.13 5.70
N GLN A 17 -2.42 10.86 6.38
CA GLN A 17 -2.67 10.76 7.81
C GLN A 17 -3.33 9.43 8.18
N GLU A 18 -4.37 9.02 7.45
CA GLU A 18 -5.01 7.71 7.62
C GLU A 18 -3.98 6.59 7.41
N ILE A 19 -3.16 6.70 6.37
CA ILE A 19 -2.12 5.71 6.06
C ILE A 19 -1.04 5.68 7.14
N LYS A 20 -0.57 6.84 7.61
CA LYS A 20 0.38 6.94 8.72
C LYS A 20 -0.17 6.26 9.97
N GLN A 21 -1.44 6.49 10.29
CA GLN A 21 -2.09 5.89 11.45
C GLN A 21 -2.17 4.37 11.32
N THR A 22 -2.51 3.84 10.15
CA THR A 22 -2.55 2.39 9.92
C THR A 22 -1.15 1.77 9.95
N LEU A 23 -0.11 2.44 9.43
CA LEU A 23 1.29 2.01 9.57
C LEU A 23 1.70 1.90 11.06
N ILE A 24 1.33 2.89 11.87
CA ILE A 24 1.56 2.87 13.32
C ILE A 24 0.80 1.70 13.97
N ASN A 25 -0.43 1.43 13.53
CA ASN A 25 -1.22 0.31 14.05
C ASN A 25 -0.57 -1.04 13.73
N VAL A 26 0.07 -1.20 12.56
CA VAL A 26 0.83 -2.43 12.25
C VAL A 26 1.94 -2.63 13.28
N VAL A 27 2.73 -1.59 13.57
CA VAL A 27 3.78 -1.67 14.61
C VAL A 27 3.19 -1.97 15.99
N LYS A 28 2.06 -1.35 16.36
CA LYS A 28 1.36 -1.65 17.62
C LYS A 28 0.90 -3.11 17.69
N SER A 29 0.45 -3.69 16.57
CA SER A 29 0.02 -5.08 16.51
C SER A 29 1.16 -6.07 16.75
N ASP A 30 2.36 -5.79 16.23
CA ASP A 30 3.56 -6.59 16.48
C ASP A 30 4.01 -6.52 17.95
N ILE A 31 4.00 -5.32 18.53
CA ILE A 31 4.31 -5.10 19.95
C ILE A 31 3.31 -5.86 20.83
N TYR A 32 2.03 -5.88 20.46
CA TYR A 32 0.99 -6.62 21.18
C TYR A 32 1.31 -8.12 21.28
N TYR A 33 1.85 -8.72 20.21
CA TYR A 33 2.30 -10.12 20.21
C TYR A 33 3.74 -10.32 20.70
N ARG A 34 4.36 -9.29 21.29
CA ARG A 34 5.76 -9.33 21.79
C ARG A 34 6.77 -9.76 20.71
N LYS A 35 6.53 -9.42 19.44
CA LYS A 35 7.49 -9.69 18.37
C LYS A 35 8.79 -8.90 18.62
N LEU A 36 9.92 -9.44 18.12
CA LEU A 36 11.24 -8.84 18.29
C LEU A 36 11.33 -7.48 17.59
N LYS A 37 11.78 -6.45 18.32
CA LYS A 37 11.78 -5.07 17.83
C LYS A 37 12.78 -4.83 16.70
N ASP A 38 13.88 -5.56 16.70
CA ASP A 38 14.93 -5.59 15.69
C ASP A 38 14.57 -6.48 14.48
N GLY A 39 13.42 -7.14 14.50
CA GLY A 39 12.91 -7.94 13.39
C GLY A 39 12.74 -7.11 12.10
N LYS A 40 13.13 -7.69 10.96
CA LYS A 40 13.06 -7.05 9.63
C LYS A 40 11.69 -6.45 9.33
N PHE A 41 10.63 -7.16 9.72
CA PHE A 41 9.25 -6.69 9.54
C PHE A 41 9.03 -5.37 10.29
N MET A 42 9.25 -5.33 11.60
CA MET A 42 9.01 -4.14 12.42
C MET A 42 9.88 -2.95 12.00
N GLN A 43 11.15 -3.19 11.67
CA GLN A 43 12.06 -2.16 11.16
C GLN A 43 11.60 -1.58 9.81
N SER A 44 11.04 -2.41 8.92
CA SER A 44 10.53 -1.94 7.63
C SER A 44 9.36 -0.95 7.79
N TYR A 45 8.43 -1.21 8.72
CA TYR A 45 7.31 -0.29 8.99
C TYR A 45 7.77 0.98 9.71
N LYS A 46 8.71 0.86 10.66
CA LYS A 46 9.34 2.02 11.31
C LYS A 46 9.97 2.94 10.28
N GLU A 47 10.72 2.39 9.33
CA GLU A 47 11.40 3.18 8.30
C GLU A 47 10.40 3.86 7.36
N ARG A 48 9.30 3.18 6.98
CA ARG A 48 8.21 3.81 6.19
C ARG A 48 7.59 5.00 6.92
N ILE A 49 7.32 4.86 8.23
CA ILE A 49 6.77 5.97 9.04
C ILE A 49 7.77 7.12 9.13
N LYS A 50 9.06 6.82 9.34
CA LYS A 50 10.12 7.82 9.41
C LYS A 50 10.22 8.61 8.10
N LYS A 51 10.34 7.92 6.97
CA LYS A 51 10.39 8.54 5.64
C LYS A 51 9.14 9.36 5.33
N LEU A 52 7.96 8.85 5.68
CA LEU A 52 6.71 9.60 5.55
C LEU A 52 6.70 10.93 6.33
N CYS A 53 7.20 10.93 7.56
CA CYS A 53 7.30 12.16 8.36
C CYS A 53 8.33 13.16 7.84
N GLN A 54 9.29 12.70 7.03
CA GLN A 54 10.39 13.50 6.48
C GLN A 54 10.15 13.92 5.03
N ALA A 55 9.11 13.41 4.40
CA ALA A 55 8.77 13.74 3.02
C ALA A 55 8.33 15.20 2.92
N GLU A 56 8.82 15.90 1.90
CA GLU A 56 8.39 17.26 1.54
C GLU A 56 6.90 17.27 1.18
N ASP A 57 6.47 16.29 0.38
CA ASP A 57 5.06 15.97 0.13
C ASP A 57 4.74 14.56 0.67
N PRO A 58 4.12 14.46 1.86
CA PRO A 58 3.70 13.18 2.42
C PRO A 58 2.66 12.43 1.57
N GLN A 59 1.78 13.13 0.86
CA GLN A 59 0.75 12.48 0.04
C GLN A 59 1.37 11.86 -1.20
N GLU A 60 2.25 12.60 -1.89
CA GLU A 60 2.99 12.09 -3.04
C GLU A 60 3.93 10.93 -2.65
N TYR A 61 4.62 11.04 -1.52
CA TYR A 61 5.48 9.97 -1.00
C TYR A 61 4.70 8.66 -0.83
N VAL A 62 3.52 8.73 -0.21
CA VAL A 62 2.70 7.54 0.00
C VAL A 62 2.20 6.99 -1.33
N LEU A 63 1.75 7.84 -2.25
CA LEU A 63 1.34 7.40 -3.58
C LEU A 63 2.46 6.60 -4.27
N LYS A 64 3.68 7.18 -4.35
CA LYS A 64 4.86 6.50 -4.93
C LYS A 64 5.17 5.18 -4.24
N LEU A 65 5.19 5.17 -2.91
CA LEU A 65 5.39 3.95 -2.12
C LEU A 65 4.36 2.87 -2.46
N THR A 66 3.08 3.24 -2.59
CA THR A 66 2.01 2.29 -2.91
C THR A 66 2.09 1.75 -4.33
N MET A 67 2.49 2.57 -5.30
CA MET A 67 2.74 2.13 -6.68
C MET A 67 3.92 1.15 -6.73
N THR A 68 4.98 1.37 -5.96
CA THR A 68 6.10 0.42 -5.88
C THR A 68 5.70 -0.91 -5.25
N ILE A 69 4.89 -0.89 -4.17
CA ILE A 69 4.46 -2.11 -3.48
C ILE A 69 3.42 -2.88 -4.32
N PHE A 70 2.49 -2.17 -4.95
CA PHE A 70 1.40 -2.73 -5.75
C PHE A 70 1.37 -2.08 -7.15
N PRO A 71 2.31 -2.45 -8.04
CA PRO A 71 2.36 -1.88 -9.38
C PRO A 71 1.17 -2.32 -10.24
N ASN A 72 0.51 -3.43 -9.88
CA ASN A 72 -0.68 -3.92 -10.54
C ASN A 72 -1.60 -4.71 -9.59
N LYS A 73 -2.80 -5.01 -10.08
CA LYS A 73 -3.84 -5.75 -9.34
C LYS A 73 -3.40 -7.15 -8.93
N ALA A 74 -2.61 -7.85 -9.76
CA ALA A 74 -2.14 -9.19 -9.45
C ALA A 74 -1.18 -9.20 -8.24
N LYS A 75 -0.23 -8.26 -8.19
CA LYS A 75 0.67 -8.10 -7.03
C LYS A 75 -0.08 -7.77 -5.75
N TYR A 76 -1.13 -6.94 -5.82
CA TYR A 76 -2.01 -6.67 -4.68
C TYR A 76 -2.67 -7.94 -4.14
N HIS A 77 -3.29 -8.75 -5.02
CA HIS A 77 -3.95 -9.98 -4.59
C HIS A 77 -2.96 -10.99 -4.02
N LYS A 78 -1.82 -11.20 -4.70
CA LYS A 78 -0.76 -12.10 -4.22
C LYS A 78 -0.28 -11.71 -2.82
N ALA A 79 0.00 -10.42 -2.60
CA ALA A 79 0.46 -9.97 -1.29
C ALA A 79 -0.59 -10.22 -0.20
N LYS A 80 -1.89 -10.07 -0.49
CA LYS A 80 -2.93 -10.41 0.49
C LYS A 80 -2.93 -11.88 0.85
N ASP A 81 -2.76 -12.75 -0.12
CA ASP A 81 -2.78 -14.20 0.13
C ASP A 81 -1.53 -14.66 0.87
N ASP A 82 -0.34 -14.18 0.47
CA ASP A 82 0.94 -14.42 1.15
C ASP A 82 0.85 -14.02 2.66
N TYR A 83 0.24 -12.87 2.96
CA TYR A 83 0.10 -12.40 4.35
C TYR A 83 -0.96 -13.15 5.16
N LYS A 84 -2.06 -13.60 4.54
CA LYS A 84 -3.03 -14.48 5.21
C LYS A 84 -2.41 -15.81 5.59
N GLU A 85 -1.56 -16.37 4.74
CA GLU A 85 -0.83 -17.60 5.02
C GLU A 85 0.11 -17.41 6.21
N PHE A 86 0.92 -16.35 6.19
CA PHE A 86 1.95 -16.13 7.22
C PHE A 86 1.37 -15.71 8.58
N TYR A 87 0.38 -14.81 8.60
CA TYR A 87 -0.18 -14.23 9.83
C TYR A 87 -1.60 -14.73 10.15
N GLY A 88 -2.07 -15.80 9.50
CA GLY A 88 -3.41 -16.36 9.74
C GLY A 88 -3.69 -16.73 11.20
N ARG A 89 -2.64 -17.03 11.97
CA ARG A 89 -2.72 -17.33 13.41
C ARG A 89 -2.61 -16.09 14.33
N ASP A 90 -2.23 -14.95 13.77
CA ASP A 90 -2.05 -13.67 14.47
C ASP A 90 -3.08 -12.64 13.95
N PRO A 91 -4.38 -12.81 14.26
CA PRO A 91 -5.48 -12.08 13.59
C PRO A 91 -5.38 -10.56 13.71
N LYS A 92 -4.80 -10.03 14.81
CA LYS A 92 -4.63 -8.59 14.98
C LYS A 92 -3.55 -8.01 14.06
N ILE A 93 -2.49 -8.75 13.78
CA ILE A 93 -1.48 -8.36 12.78
C ILE A 93 -2.12 -8.42 11.40
N LEU A 94 -2.74 -9.55 11.08
CA LEU A 94 -3.36 -9.76 9.77
C LEU A 94 -4.40 -8.69 9.43
N ASN A 95 -5.34 -8.40 10.34
CA ASN A 95 -6.38 -7.41 10.11
C ASN A 95 -5.80 -6.02 9.84
N THR A 96 -4.80 -5.60 10.61
CA THR A 96 -4.18 -4.28 10.45
C THR A 96 -3.43 -4.16 9.12
N ILE A 97 -2.78 -5.24 8.67
CA ILE A 97 -2.13 -5.28 7.35
C ILE A 97 -3.17 -5.24 6.24
N MET A 98 -4.29 -5.96 6.38
CA MET A 98 -5.36 -5.94 5.38
C MET A 98 -6.02 -4.55 5.26
N GLU A 99 -6.18 -3.83 6.37
CA GLU A 99 -6.63 -2.44 6.37
C GLU A 99 -5.64 -1.53 5.63
N LEU A 100 -4.34 -1.65 5.92
CA LEU A 100 -3.31 -0.87 5.22
C LEU A 100 -3.35 -1.14 3.71
N TYR A 101 -3.44 -2.41 3.33
CA TYR A 101 -3.45 -2.80 1.92
C TYR A 101 -4.70 -2.32 1.20
N LYS A 102 -5.85 -2.24 1.89
CA LYS A 102 -7.07 -1.63 1.34
C LYS A 102 -6.86 -0.15 1.05
N LEU A 103 -6.21 0.60 1.95
CA LEU A 103 -5.89 2.01 1.71
C LEU A 103 -4.90 2.16 0.55
N TYR A 104 -3.85 1.34 0.52
CA TYR A 104 -2.86 1.35 -0.57
C TYR A 104 -3.49 1.06 -1.93
N TYR A 105 -4.37 0.06 -2.00
CA TYR A 105 -5.08 -0.26 -3.25
C TYR A 105 -5.95 0.89 -3.73
N LYS A 106 -6.74 1.50 -2.84
CA LYS A 106 -7.57 2.66 -3.18
C LYS A 106 -6.75 3.83 -3.73
N LEU A 107 -5.52 4.02 -3.22
CA LEU A 107 -4.64 5.08 -3.65
C LEU A 107 -3.96 4.78 -5.00
N ALA A 108 -3.49 3.53 -5.21
CA ALA A 108 -2.66 3.17 -6.35
C ALA A 108 -3.41 2.58 -7.55
N LYS A 109 -4.67 2.10 -7.40
CA LYS A 109 -5.38 1.36 -8.46
C LYS A 109 -5.52 2.13 -9.78
N ASP A 110 -5.64 3.44 -9.72
CA ASP A 110 -5.76 4.32 -10.90
C ASP A 110 -4.39 4.57 -11.57
N HIS A 111 -3.31 4.15 -10.93
CA HIS A 111 -1.92 4.32 -11.34
C HIS A 111 -1.23 2.97 -11.64
N PHE A 112 -2.00 1.89 -11.77
CA PHE A 112 -1.43 0.60 -12.13
C PHE A 112 -0.80 0.64 -13.52
N ILE A 113 0.38 0.03 -13.60
CA ILE A 113 1.14 0.01 -14.83
C ILE A 113 0.35 -0.72 -15.93
N THR A 114 0.32 -0.11 -17.10
CA THR A 114 -0.29 -0.67 -18.31
C THR A 114 0.75 -1.41 -19.15
N ASN A 115 0.31 -2.35 -20.00
CA ASN A 115 1.24 -3.03 -20.91
C ASN A 115 2.02 -2.04 -21.78
N LYS A 116 1.36 -0.97 -22.26
CA LYS A 116 2.00 0.10 -23.02
C LYS A 116 3.17 0.75 -22.25
N GLN A 117 2.97 1.07 -20.97
CA GLN A 117 4.03 1.63 -20.13
C GLN A 117 5.17 0.63 -19.89
N VAL A 118 4.85 -0.66 -19.72
CA VAL A 118 5.87 -1.71 -19.61
C VAL A 118 6.70 -1.79 -20.88
N ASP A 119 6.05 -1.77 -22.06
CA ASP A 119 6.73 -1.84 -23.35
C ASP A 119 7.63 -0.61 -23.56
N GLU A 120 7.14 0.59 -23.23
CA GLU A 120 7.90 1.85 -23.27
C GLU A 120 9.11 1.84 -22.32
N GLU A 121 8.93 1.46 -21.06
CA GLU A 121 10.04 1.35 -20.09
C GLU A 121 11.06 0.27 -20.51
N THR A 122 10.59 -0.80 -21.16
CA THR A 122 11.47 -1.86 -21.66
C THR A 122 12.29 -1.38 -22.85
N GLU A 123 11.68 -0.66 -23.80
CA GLU A 123 12.37 -0.09 -24.94
C GLU A 123 13.41 0.96 -24.51
N ASP A 124 13.02 1.88 -23.61
CA ASP A 124 13.94 2.87 -23.02
C ASP A 124 15.14 2.20 -22.35
N PHE A 125 14.89 1.21 -21.49
CA PHE A 125 15.95 0.45 -20.81
C PHE A 125 16.88 -0.25 -21.80
N LEU A 126 16.34 -0.88 -22.84
CA LEU A 126 17.12 -1.58 -23.86
C LEU A 126 17.82 -0.64 -24.86
N SER A 127 17.33 0.60 -25.05
CA SER A 127 17.97 1.59 -25.93
C SER A 127 19.34 2.07 -25.42
N SER A 128 19.65 1.74 -24.17
CA SER A 128 20.94 2.04 -23.53
C SER A 128 22.02 0.96 -23.73
N LEU A 129 21.73 -0.12 -24.47
CA LEU A 129 22.68 -1.17 -24.90
C LEU A 129 23.50 -0.74 -26.11
#